data_AF-A0AAI9R641-F1
#
_entry.id   AF-A0AAI9R641-F1
#
_cell.length_a   1.000
_cell.length_b   1.000
_cell.length_c   1.000
_cell.angle_alpha   90.00
_cell.angle_beta   90.00
_cell.angle_gamma   90.00
#
_symmetry.space_group_name_H-M   'P 1'
#
loop_
_entity.id
_entity.type
_entity.pdbx_description
1 polymer ?
#
loop_
_entity_poly.entity_id
_entity_poly.type
_entity_poly.pdbx_seq_one_letter_code
_entity_poly.pdbx_strand_id
1 'polypeptide(L)'
;MDAERVLLIGAAVATVAFIVVALYQPDALEPSPDWEVSDGCLGGLEHSDVGISEHYHPNLKVIMDGQQMTIPENTGIDQFGCEGGMRWIHVHDSTNTDFTKLHIETPKKYNVPLGSFFEIWEREGGPSLTSDRAFDIDRSGVSDWEEYDISMNVNGESSDKFETYIMNDNDQIELILTSKS
;
A
#
# COMPACT_ATOMS: atom_id res chain seq x y z
N MET A 1 -17.25 -47.75 7.59
CA MET A 1 -17.35 -46.62 6.64
C MET A 1 -16.15 -46.72 5.74
N ASP A 2 -16.35 -46.77 4.43
CA ASP A 2 -15.25 -46.88 3.46
C ASP A 2 -14.55 -45.53 3.25
N ALA A 3 -13.34 -45.59 2.72
CA ALA A 3 -12.47 -44.43 2.58
C ALA A 3 -13.13 -43.30 1.77
N GLU A 4 -13.89 -43.65 0.72
CA GLU A 4 -14.62 -42.69 -0.10
C GLU A 4 -15.63 -41.88 0.71
N ARG A 5 -16.45 -42.53 1.55
CA ARG A 5 -17.44 -41.84 2.37
C ARG A 5 -16.79 -40.95 3.45
N VAL A 6 -15.64 -41.37 4.00
CA VAL A 6 -14.86 -40.53 4.93
C VAL A 6 -14.31 -39.28 4.22
N LEU A 7 -13.75 -39.45 3.01
CA LEU A 7 -13.23 -38.34 2.21
C LEU A 7 -14.33 -37.35 1.81
N LEU A 8 -15.50 -37.85 1.40
CA LEU A 8 -16.64 -37.00 1.05
C LEU A 8 -17.16 -36.19 2.24
N ILE A 9 -17.26 -36.81 3.42
CA ILE A 9 -17.66 -36.10 4.65
C ILE A 9 -16.60 -35.08 5.03
N GLY A 10 -15.31 -35.44 4.98
CA GLY A 10 -14.21 -34.52 5.27
C GLY A 10 -14.20 -33.30 4.35
N ALA A 11 -14.37 -33.50 3.05
CA ALA A 11 -14.45 -32.42 2.08
C ALA A 11 -15.65 -31.49 2.37
N ALA A 12 -16.84 -32.05 2.62
CA ALA A 12 -18.02 -31.27 2.96
C ALA A 12 -17.83 -30.42 4.22
N VAL A 13 -17.23 -31.00 5.28
CA VAL A 13 -16.92 -30.27 6.52
C VAL A 13 -15.91 -29.16 6.27
N ALA A 14 -14.84 -29.43 5.51
CA ALA A 14 -13.84 -28.42 5.18
C ALA A 14 -14.42 -27.26 4.36
N THR A 15 -15.28 -27.54 3.39
CA THR A 15 -15.97 -26.50 2.60
C THR A 15 -16.90 -25.66 3.47
N VAL A 16 -17.70 -26.27 4.35
CA VAL A 16 -18.56 -25.53 5.27
C VAL A 16 -17.72 -24.66 6.21
N ALA A 17 -16.63 -25.18 6.76
CA ALA A 17 -15.71 -24.42 7.60
C ALA A 17 -15.10 -23.22 6.85
N PHE A 18 -14.65 -23.43 5.61
CA PHE A 18 -14.13 -22.37 4.76
C PHE A 18 -15.17 -21.29 4.49
N ILE A 19 -16.42 -21.65 4.15
CA ILE A 19 -17.51 -20.69 3.95
C ILE A 19 -17.79 -19.91 5.23
N VAL A 20 -17.78 -20.56 6.39
CA VAL A 20 -17.94 -19.88 7.69
C VAL A 20 -16.81 -18.87 7.89
N VAL A 21 -15.55 -19.24 7.68
CA VAL A 21 -14.44 -18.29 7.77
C VAL A 21 -14.61 -17.14 6.77
N ALA A 22 -14.92 -17.42 5.51
CA ALA A 22 -15.08 -16.40 4.49
C ALA A 22 -16.23 -15.41 4.77
N LEU A 23 -17.32 -15.86 5.41
CA LEU A 23 -18.47 -15.01 5.72
C LEU A 23 -18.32 -14.23 7.02
N TYR A 24 -17.58 -14.76 8.01
CA TYR A 24 -17.52 -14.18 9.36
C TYR A 24 -16.14 -13.65 9.74
N GLN A 25 -15.08 -14.06 9.03
CA GLN A 25 -13.69 -13.66 9.26
C GLN A 25 -12.94 -13.50 7.91
N PRO A 26 -13.44 -12.67 6.98
CA PRO A 26 -12.82 -12.52 5.67
C PRO A 26 -11.35 -12.07 5.76
N ASP A 27 -11.02 -11.20 6.71
CA ASP A 27 -9.66 -10.68 6.93
C ASP A 27 -8.64 -11.80 7.27
N ALA A 28 -9.09 -12.94 7.81
CA ALA A 28 -8.21 -14.08 8.09
C ALA A 28 -7.70 -14.77 6.81
N LEU A 29 -8.31 -14.49 5.67
CA LEU A 29 -7.91 -15.02 4.37
C LEU A 29 -7.09 -14.00 3.56
N GLU A 30 -6.97 -12.77 4.05
CA GLU A 30 -6.26 -11.72 3.35
C GLU A 30 -4.76 -11.73 3.68
N PRO A 31 -3.91 -11.36 2.71
CA PRO A 31 -2.47 -11.23 2.95
C PRO A 31 -2.21 -10.14 4.00
N SER A 32 -1.42 -10.47 5.01
CA SER A 32 -0.95 -9.46 5.98
C SER A 32 0.02 -8.48 5.32
N PRO A 33 -0.09 -7.17 5.62
CA PRO A 33 0.80 -6.16 5.06
C PRO A 33 2.23 -6.29 5.59
N ASP A 34 3.21 -6.29 4.67
CA ASP A 34 4.63 -6.31 4.99
C ASP A 34 5.14 -4.87 5.09
N TRP A 35 5.07 -4.28 6.28
CA TRP A 35 5.37 -2.86 6.47
C TRP A 35 6.86 -2.52 6.42
N GLU A 36 7.74 -3.49 6.70
CA GLU A 36 9.20 -3.30 6.65
C GLU A 36 9.73 -2.92 5.26
N VAL A 37 8.89 -3.02 4.23
CA VAL A 37 9.22 -2.60 2.86
C VAL A 37 9.52 -1.10 2.74
N SER A 38 9.00 -0.27 3.66
CA SER A 38 9.33 1.17 3.72
C SER A 38 10.79 1.44 4.06
N ASP A 39 11.46 0.51 4.72
CA ASP A 39 12.88 0.59 5.07
C ASP A 39 13.81 -0.02 4.02
N GLY A 40 13.23 -0.72 3.03
CA GLY A 40 13.97 -1.32 1.92
C GLY A 40 14.80 -0.30 1.14
N CYS A 41 16.01 -0.69 0.76
CA CYS A 41 16.91 0.11 -0.06
C CYS A 41 17.55 -0.80 -1.11
N LEU A 42 17.42 -0.44 -2.39
CA LEU A 42 18.09 -1.12 -3.51
C LEU A 42 19.60 -0.81 -3.53
N GLY A 43 19.94 0.43 -3.14
CA GLY A 43 21.26 1.02 -3.35
C GLY A 43 21.47 1.42 -4.81
N GLY A 44 22.30 2.45 -5.05
CA GLY A 44 22.53 2.98 -6.39
C GLY A 44 21.34 3.71 -7.01
N LEU A 45 21.62 4.57 -7.98
CA LEU A 45 20.61 5.34 -8.74
C LEU A 45 20.27 4.67 -10.09
N GLU A 46 20.91 3.55 -10.39
CA GLU A 46 20.74 2.79 -11.63
C GLU A 46 20.20 1.41 -11.32
N HIS A 47 19.28 0.91 -12.15
CA HIS A 47 18.61 -0.39 -11.96
C HIS A 47 19.49 -1.60 -12.29
N SER A 48 20.74 -1.39 -12.70
CA SER A 48 21.64 -2.48 -13.08
C SER A 48 22.21 -3.18 -11.84
N ASP A 49 21.92 -4.48 -11.73
CA ASP A 49 22.58 -5.46 -10.84
C ASP A 49 22.26 -5.39 -9.32
N VAL A 50 21.10 -4.86 -8.93
CA VAL A 50 20.69 -4.73 -7.51
C VAL A 50 19.77 -5.85 -6.98
N GLY A 51 19.57 -6.94 -7.74
CA GLY A 51 18.87 -8.13 -7.23
C GLY A 51 17.34 -7.99 -7.12
N ILE A 52 16.73 -7.14 -7.96
CA ILE A 52 15.27 -6.98 -8.06
C ILE A 52 14.65 -8.27 -8.62
N SER A 53 13.67 -8.83 -7.89
CA SER A 53 12.89 -9.98 -8.33
C SER A 53 11.47 -9.59 -8.73
N GLU A 54 10.91 -8.57 -8.09
CA GLU A 54 9.58 -8.04 -8.40
C GLU A 54 9.71 -6.57 -8.77
N HIS A 55 9.06 -6.17 -9.86
CA HIS A 55 8.99 -4.78 -10.30
C HIS A 55 7.60 -4.53 -10.86
N TYR A 56 6.84 -3.63 -10.24
CA TYR A 56 5.52 -3.22 -10.72
C TYR A 56 5.17 -1.77 -10.39
N HIS A 57 4.12 -1.25 -11.02
CA HIS A 57 3.81 0.17 -11.10
C HIS A 57 2.37 0.52 -10.72
N PRO A 58 2.01 0.61 -9.43
CA PRO A 58 0.75 1.24 -9.04
C PRO A 58 0.80 2.76 -9.25
N ASN A 59 -0.36 3.38 -9.36
CA ASN A 59 -0.52 4.80 -9.60
C ASN A 59 -1.37 5.39 -8.48
N LEU A 60 -0.85 6.42 -7.80
CA LEU A 60 -1.48 7.05 -6.65
C LEU A 60 -1.91 8.48 -6.95
N LYS A 61 -3.10 8.82 -6.49
CA LYS A 61 -3.66 10.17 -6.48
C LYS A 61 -4.22 10.43 -5.09
N VAL A 62 -3.77 11.51 -4.45
CA VAL A 62 -4.28 11.92 -3.15
C VAL A 62 -4.95 13.28 -3.28
N ILE A 63 -6.19 13.39 -2.80
CA ILE A 63 -7.03 14.57 -2.89
C ILE A 63 -7.45 14.96 -1.47
N MET A 64 -7.12 16.17 -1.05
CA MET A 64 -7.49 16.72 0.25
C MET A 64 -8.35 17.97 0.03
N ASP A 65 -9.57 17.97 0.54
CA ASP A 65 -10.55 19.05 0.36
C ASP A 65 -10.73 19.49 -1.10
N GLY A 66 -10.78 18.50 -2.00
CA GLY A 66 -10.94 18.71 -3.44
C GLY A 66 -9.67 19.20 -4.15
N GLN A 67 -8.55 19.35 -3.45
CA GLN A 67 -7.26 19.70 -4.01
C GLN A 67 -6.35 18.48 -4.08
N GLN A 68 -5.86 18.18 -5.28
CA GLN A 68 -4.89 17.11 -5.45
C GLN A 68 -3.53 17.53 -4.88
N MET A 69 -2.95 16.67 -4.05
CA MET A 69 -1.59 16.82 -3.56
C MET A 69 -0.59 16.36 -4.61
N THR A 70 0.46 17.15 -4.81
CA THR A 70 1.59 16.77 -5.68
C THR A 70 2.53 15.87 -4.90
N ILE A 71 2.75 14.65 -5.39
CA ILE A 71 3.86 13.79 -4.95
C ILE A 71 5.12 14.27 -5.68
N PRO A 72 6.18 14.73 -4.99
CA PRO A 72 7.40 15.20 -5.63
C PRO A 72 8.08 14.11 -6.48
N GLU A 73 8.73 14.54 -7.56
CA GLU A 73 9.71 13.70 -8.26
C GLU A 73 10.85 13.31 -7.31
N ASN A 74 11.46 12.16 -7.55
CA ASN A 74 12.53 11.59 -6.72
C ASN A 74 12.13 11.26 -5.27
N THR A 75 10.83 11.24 -4.93
CA THR A 75 10.42 10.76 -3.61
C THR A 75 10.86 9.31 -3.39
N GLY A 76 11.56 9.08 -2.29
CA GLY A 76 12.16 7.78 -1.99
C GLY A 76 13.55 7.56 -2.61
N ILE A 77 14.16 8.58 -3.22
CA ILE A 77 15.51 8.52 -3.79
C ILE A 77 16.46 9.40 -2.96
N ASP A 78 17.66 8.89 -2.70
CA ASP A 78 18.71 9.59 -1.92
C ASP A 78 18.26 10.03 -0.52
N GLN A 79 17.36 9.25 0.09
CA GLN A 79 16.85 9.51 1.44
C GLN A 79 17.83 9.08 2.54
N PHE A 80 17.71 9.70 3.72
CA PHE A 80 18.39 9.22 4.93
C PHE A 80 18.10 7.72 5.16
N GLY A 81 19.14 6.91 5.34
CA GLY A 81 19.05 5.45 5.43
C GLY A 81 19.08 4.71 4.08
N CYS A 82 19.14 5.43 2.96
CA CYS A 82 19.35 4.92 1.59
C CYS A 82 20.08 5.97 0.72
N GLU A 83 21.14 6.56 1.26
CA GLU A 83 21.93 7.61 0.58
C GLU A 83 22.56 7.08 -0.71
N GLY A 84 22.46 7.85 -1.79
CA GLY A 84 22.88 7.48 -3.14
C GLY A 84 22.11 6.30 -3.73
N GLY A 85 20.95 5.95 -3.15
CA GLY A 85 20.14 4.80 -3.51
C GLY A 85 18.66 5.13 -3.70
N MET A 86 17.89 4.10 -4.06
CA MET A 86 16.43 4.17 -4.16
C MET A 86 15.79 3.25 -3.12
N ARG A 87 14.76 3.75 -2.44
CA ARG A 87 13.88 2.94 -1.60
C ARG A 87 13.13 1.93 -2.47
N TRP A 88 12.69 0.82 -1.87
CA TRP A 88 11.90 -0.19 -2.61
C TRP A 88 10.60 0.37 -3.18
N ILE A 89 10.08 1.45 -2.60
CA ILE A 89 8.98 2.23 -3.19
C ILE A 89 9.51 3.63 -3.46
N HIS A 90 9.47 4.08 -4.71
CA HIS A 90 9.98 5.40 -5.08
C HIS A 90 9.27 5.97 -6.30
N VAL A 91 9.55 7.23 -6.61
CA VAL A 91 8.97 7.98 -7.75
C VAL A 91 10.10 8.55 -8.60
N HIS A 92 10.08 8.27 -9.90
CA HIS A 92 11.02 8.90 -10.85
C HIS A 92 10.49 10.20 -11.44
N ASP A 93 9.19 10.23 -11.78
CA ASP A 93 8.58 11.32 -12.52
C ASP A 93 7.18 11.60 -11.97
N SER A 94 6.89 12.88 -11.75
CA SER A 94 5.60 13.40 -11.28
C SER A 94 4.96 14.37 -12.28
N THR A 95 5.39 14.39 -13.54
CA THR A 95 4.90 15.32 -14.57
C THR A 95 3.45 15.08 -15.00
N ASN A 96 2.91 13.89 -14.72
CA ASN A 96 1.48 13.62 -14.91
C ASN A 96 0.67 14.24 -13.77
N THR A 97 -0.34 15.04 -14.12
CA THR A 97 -1.24 15.70 -13.16
C THR A 97 -2.41 14.83 -12.73
N ASP A 98 -2.61 13.65 -13.32
CA ASP A 98 -3.73 12.78 -12.94
C ASP A 98 -3.35 11.82 -11.80
N PHE A 99 -2.44 10.88 -12.06
CA PHE A 99 -1.87 9.99 -11.04
C PHE A 99 -0.34 10.03 -11.10
N THR A 100 0.29 9.90 -9.93
CA THR A 100 1.74 9.68 -9.83
C THR A 100 2.02 8.19 -9.86
N LYS A 101 2.93 7.78 -10.75
CA LYS A 101 3.39 6.40 -10.82
C LYS A 101 4.39 6.14 -9.68
N LEU A 102 4.09 5.13 -8.87
CA LEU A 102 5.05 4.58 -7.92
C LEU A 102 5.79 3.42 -8.59
N HIS A 103 7.07 3.28 -8.29
CA HIS A 103 7.88 2.11 -8.63
C HIS A 103 8.01 1.26 -7.38
N ILE A 104 7.59 0.00 -7.46
CA ILE A 104 7.80 -0.98 -6.40
C ILE A 104 8.79 -2.02 -6.91
N GLU A 105 9.95 -2.06 -6.28
CA GLU A 105 11.09 -2.88 -6.67
C GLU A 105 11.67 -3.61 -5.46
N THR A 106 11.39 -4.91 -5.36
CA THR A 106 11.73 -5.70 -4.16
C THR A 106 12.53 -6.96 -4.53
N PRO A 107 13.37 -7.49 -3.61
CA PRO A 107 14.21 -8.66 -3.87
C PRO A 107 13.43 -10.00 -3.92
N LYS A 108 12.15 -9.96 -3.55
CA LYS A 108 11.20 -11.08 -3.58
C LYS A 108 9.79 -10.51 -3.48
N LYS A 109 8.78 -11.37 -3.59
CA LYS A 109 7.38 -11.00 -3.33
C LYS A 109 7.16 -10.56 -1.88
N TYR A 110 6.56 -9.37 -1.74
CA TYR A 110 6.03 -8.79 -0.51
C TYR A 110 4.59 -8.35 -0.74
N ASN A 111 3.79 -8.30 0.32
CA ASN A 111 2.49 -7.67 0.36
C ASN A 111 2.69 -6.20 0.70
N VAL A 112 3.04 -5.38 -0.31
CA VAL A 112 3.40 -3.97 -0.13
C VAL A 112 2.14 -3.14 0.15
N PRO A 113 1.95 -2.61 1.37
CA PRO A 113 0.76 -1.84 1.71
C PRO A 113 0.89 -0.39 1.24
N LEU A 114 -0.22 0.26 0.86
CA LEU A 114 -0.26 1.67 0.46
C LEU A 114 0.40 2.58 1.51
N GLY A 115 0.12 2.34 2.80
CA GLY A 115 0.68 3.13 3.91
C GLY A 115 2.21 3.14 3.97
N SER A 116 2.88 2.07 3.51
CA SER A 116 4.35 2.03 3.50
C SER A 116 4.98 3.11 2.59
N PHE A 117 4.24 3.57 1.57
CA PHE A 117 4.68 4.71 0.78
C PHE A 117 4.62 6.02 1.57
N PHE A 118 3.64 6.19 2.46
CA PHE A 118 3.54 7.37 3.34
C PHE A 118 4.67 7.39 4.39
N GLU A 119 5.08 6.24 4.91
CA GLU A 119 6.30 6.11 5.75
C GLU A 119 7.60 6.48 4.99
N ILE A 120 7.62 6.37 3.67
CA ILE A 120 8.73 6.84 2.82
C ILE A 120 8.60 8.34 2.54
N TRP A 121 7.40 8.80 2.20
CA TRP A 121 7.15 10.19 1.81
C TRP A 121 7.38 11.17 2.97
N GLU A 122 7.04 10.80 4.21
CA GLU A 122 7.27 11.63 5.40
C GLU A 122 8.73 12.01 5.64
N ARG A 123 9.68 11.18 5.16
CA ARG A 123 11.13 11.35 5.37
C ARG A 123 11.68 12.57 4.62
N GLU A 124 10.96 13.01 3.61
CA GLU A 124 11.23 14.23 2.83
C GLU A 124 10.30 15.39 3.21
N GLY A 125 9.50 15.19 4.26
CA GLY A 125 8.58 16.18 4.79
C GLY A 125 7.18 16.15 4.18
N GLY A 126 6.84 15.10 3.40
CA GLY A 126 5.49 14.85 2.92
C GLY A 126 4.54 14.31 4.00
N PRO A 127 3.31 13.94 3.59
CA PRO A 127 2.33 13.25 4.42
C PRO A 127 2.90 12.05 5.18
N SER A 128 2.39 11.82 6.39
CA SER A 128 2.89 10.79 7.32
C SER A 128 1.80 9.83 7.77
N LEU A 129 2.20 8.90 8.65
CA LEU A 129 1.30 8.10 9.44
C LEU A 129 1.57 8.32 10.94
N THR A 130 0.55 8.11 11.76
CA THR A 130 0.71 8.03 13.22
C THR A 130 1.52 6.80 13.63
N SER A 131 1.88 6.69 14.92
CA SER A 131 2.65 5.54 15.44
C SER A 131 1.96 4.18 15.30
N ASP A 132 0.64 4.18 15.16
CA ASP A 132 -0.20 3.01 14.90
C ASP A 132 -0.56 2.86 13.41
N ARG A 133 0.11 3.61 12.53
CA ARG A 133 0.02 3.57 11.07
C ARG A 133 -1.33 4.00 10.49
N ALA A 134 -2.00 4.92 11.17
CA ALA A 134 -3.16 5.60 10.63
C ALA A 134 -2.71 6.83 9.82
N PHE A 135 -3.46 7.23 8.79
CA PHE A 135 -3.15 8.45 8.04
C PHE A 135 -3.00 9.67 8.97
N ASP A 136 -1.92 10.43 8.75
CA ASP A 136 -1.57 11.71 9.39
C ASP A 136 -0.93 12.60 8.31
N ILE A 137 -1.76 13.04 7.37
CA ILE A 137 -1.36 13.76 6.17
C ILE A 137 -0.80 15.15 6.53
N ASP A 138 -1.36 15.80 7.57
CA ASP A 138 -0.94 17.12 8.03
C ASP A 138 0.23 17.09 9.03
N ARG A 139 0.60 15.89 9.50
CA ARG A 139 1.73 15.61 10.41
C ARG A 139 1.52 16.21 11.80
N SER A 140 0.27 16.35 12.22
CA SER A 140 -0.10 16.85 13.54
C SER A 140 0.23 15.85 14.65
N GLY A 141 0.45 14.57 14.32
CA GLY A 141 0.53 13.46 15.25
C GLY A 141 -0.85 12.96 15.70
N VAL A 142 -1.93 13.50 15.12
CA VAL A 142 -3.31 13.06 15.31
C VAL A 142 -3.73 12.32 14.04
N SER A 143 -4.57 11.31 14.20
CA SER A 143 -5.05 10.57 13.03
C SER A 143 -6.07 11.40 12.26
N ASP A 144 -5.91 11.46 10.95
CA ASP A 144 -6.86 12.08 10.04
C ASP A 144 -8.24 11.43 10.08
N TRP A 145 -8.36 10.19 10.55
CA TRP A 145 -9.66 9.54 10.76
C TRP A 145 -10.53 10.29 11.77
N GLU A 146 -9.93 11.10 12.66
CA GLU A 146 -10.67 11.96 13.58
C GLU A 146 -11.21 13.21 12.87
N GLU A 147 -10.48 13.73 11.89
CA GLU A 147 -10.68 15.06 11.30
C GLU A 147 -11.32 15.05 9.90
N TYR A 148 -11.17 13.95 9.17
CA TYR A 148 -11.59 13.81 7.77
C TYR A 148 -12.52 12.61 7.58
N ASP A 149 -13.46 12.75 6.65
CA ASP A 149 -14.12 11.63 6.01
C ASP A 149 -13.19 11.13 4.88
N ILE A 150 -12.62 9.93 5.07
CA ILE A 150 -11.66 9.32 4.16
C ILE A 150 -12.35 8.28 3.29
N SER A 151 -12.14 8.36 1.99
CA SER A 151 -12.59 7.37 1.02
C SER A 151 -11.46 6.97 0.08
N MET A 152 -11.48 5.73 -0.38
CA MET A 152 -10.50 5.21 -1.32
C MET A 152 -11.20 4.46 -2.43
N ASN A 153 -10.81 4.76 -3.67
CA ASN A 153 -11.20 4.02 -4.85
C ASN A 153 -9.97 3.35 -5.46
N VAL A 154 -10.10 2.09 -5.85
CA VAL A 154 -9.08 1.34 -6.57
C VAL A 154 -9.69 0.89 -7.88
N ASN A 155 -9.12 1.31 -9.01
CA ASN A 155 -9.60 0.99 -10.34
C ASN A 155 -11.08 1.36 -10.55
N GLY A 156 -11.54 2.43 -9.90
CA GLY A 156 -12.93 2.92 -9.94
C GLY A 156 -13.90 2.22 -8.99
N GLU A 157 -13.44 1.25 -8.20
CA GLU A 157 -14.25 0.54 -7.20
C GLU A 157 -13.88 0.99 -5.79
N SER A 158 -14.88 1.15 -4.91
CA SER A 158 -14.63 1.55 -3.52
C SER A 158 -13.89 0.44 -2.76
N SER A 159 -12.91 0.83 -1.95
CA SER A 159 -12.12 -0.06 -1.11
C SER A 159 -12.05 0.49 0.31
N ASP A 160 -12.13 -0.41 1.29
CA ASP A 160 -12.07 -0.13 2.73
C ASP A 160 -10.73 -0.56 3.36
N LYS A 161 -9.73 -0.88 2.54
CA LYS A 161 -8.41 -1.37 2.99
C LYS A 161 -7.43 -0.25 3.38
N PHE A 162 -7.62 0.94 2.81
CA PHE A 162 -6.88 2.16 3.14
C PHE A 162 -5.36 1.95 3.28
N GLU A 163 -4.78 2.23 4.45
CA GLU A 163 -3.34 2.12 4.73
C GLU A 163 -2.82 0.69 4.49
N THR A 164 -3.67 -0.32 4.69
CA THR A 164 -3.33 -1.75 4.54
C THR A 164 -3.59 -2.30 3.14
N TYR A 165 -4.05 -1.47 2.19
CA TYR A 165 -4.29 -1.91 0.82
C TYR A 165 -3.02 -2.44 0.16
N ILE A 166 -3.01 -3.71 -0.23
CA ILE A 166 -1.87 -4.32 -0.93
C ILE A 166 -1.89 -3.91 -2.40
N MET A 167 -0.92 -3.07 -2.77
CA MET A 167 -0.84 -2.49 -4.10
C MET A 167 -0.45 -3.53 -5.15
N ASN A 168 -1.09 -3.49 -6.32
CA ASN A 168 -0.81 -4.34 -7.47
C ASN A 168 -0.37 -3.53 -8.70
N ASP A 169 0.18 -4.23 -9.69
CA ASP A 169 0.63 -3.60 -10.93
C ASP A 169 -0.51 -2.89 -11.65
N ASN A 170 -0.25 -1.65 -12.09
CA ASN A 170 -1.17 -0.78 -12.81
C ASN A 170 -2.43 -0.34 -12.03
N ASP A 171 -2.50 -0.59 -10.72
CA ASP A 171 -3.62 -0.05 -9.92
C ASP A 171 -3.72 1.46 -10.06
N GLN A 172 -4.94 1.98 -10.15
CA GLN A 172 -5.26 3.39 -10.02
C GLN A 172 -5.91 3.62 -8.66
N ILE A 173 -5.13 4.15 -7.73
CA ILE A 173 -5.51 4.35 -6.33
C ILE A 173 -5.81 5.83 -6.13
N GLU A 174 -7.07 6.14 -5.84
CA GLU A 174 -7.54 7.48 -5.52
C GLU A 174 -7.92 7.54 -4.05
N LEU A 175 -7.15 8.28 -3.25
CA LEU A 175 -7.41 8.53 -1.83
C LEU A 175 -7.96 9.94 -1.66
N ILE A 176 -9.14 10.07 -1.06
CA ILE A 176 -9.85 11.34 -0.91
C ILE A 176 -10.11 11.58 0.57
N LEU A 177 -9.63 12.71 1.07
CA LEU A 177 -9.85 13.21 2.42
C LEU A 177 -10.71 14.48 2.34
N THR A 178 -11.86 14.48 3.03
CA THR A 178 -12.74 15.65 3.12
C THR A 178 -12.92 16.06 4.57
N SER A 179 -12.56 17.30 4.91
CA SER A 179 -12.67 17.82 6.28
C SER A 179 -14.10 17.67 6.81
N LYS A 180 -14.22 17.14 8.03
CA LYS A 180 -15.51 17.05 8.72
C LYS A 180 -16.01 18.45 9.06
N SER A 181 -17.34 18.62 9.00
CA SER A 181 -18.03 19.86 9.38
C SER A 181 -18.28 19.98 10.87
#